data_AF-A0A8S0UAQ7-F1
#
_entry.id   AF-A0A8S0UAQ7-F1
#
_cell.length_a   1.000
_cell.length_b   1.000
_cell.length_c   1.000
_cell.angle_alpha   90.00
_cell.angle_beta   90.00
_cell.angle_gamma   90.00
#
_symmetry.space_group_name_H-M   'P 1'
#
loop_
_entity.id
_entity.type
_entity.pdbx_description
1 polymer ?
#
loop_
_entity_poly.entity_id
_entity_poly.type
_entity_poly.pdbx_seq_one_letter_code
_entity_poly.pdbx_strand_id
1 'polypeptide(L)'
;MSSLGRSTVIKFLRRRNVFWTNYEVHEHQKSRTYCISFRRDPCEFTCSCHLLEFRGIICWHAITVMVRNCITEMPDRYILRRWRRDVKRAHMRVKVNYVRLGSIPGQVRYDNMCEAFSKLADLVADDEE
;
A
#
# COMPACT_ATOMS: atom_id res chain seq x y z
N MET A 1 18.70 0.65 2.36
CA MET A 1 17.93 1.74 3.00
C MET A 1 17.71 2.81 1.95
N SER A 2 16.66 2.66 1.15
CA SER A 2 16.31 3.63 0.11
C SER A 2 15.82 4.91 0.77
N SER A 3 16.51 6.01 0.48
CA SER A 3 16.13 7.36 0.86
C SER A 3 14.68 7.61 0.47
N LEU A 4 13.79 7.66 1.46
CA LEU A 4 12.46 8.21 1.31
C LEU A 4 12.64 9.63 0.75
N GLY A 5 12.27 9.80 -0.52
CA GLY A 5 12.45 11.05 -1.25
C GLY A 5 11.89 12.20 -0.42
N ARG A 6 12.73 13.22 -0.19
CA ARG A 6 12.28 14.45 0.47
C ARG A 6 11.20 15.03 -0.42
N SER A 7 9.95 14.98 0.03
CA SER A 7 8.82 15.64 -0.62
C SER A 7 8.37 16.79 0.26
N THR A 8 8.32 17.99 -0.30
CA THR A 8 7.79 19.15 0.43
C THR A 8 6.28 19.16 0.27
N VAL A 9 5.55 19.19 1.39
CA VAL A 9 4.10 19.30 1.38
C VAL A 9 3.71 20.72 1.76
N ILE A 10 2.91 21.38 0.94
CA ILE A 10 2.37 22.72 1.20
C ILE A 10 0.85 22.59 1.26
N LYS A 11 0.23 23.13 2.32
CA LYS A 11 -1.22 23.13 2.51
C LYS A 11 -1.77 24.47 2.04
N PHE A 12 -2.76 24.45 1.16
CA PHE A 12 -3.45 25.64 0.69
C PHE A 12 -4.92 25.63 1.11
N LEU A 13 -5.38 26.75 1.66
CA LEU A 13 -6.78 27.00 1.96
C LEU A 13 -7.42 27.70 0.75
N ARG A 14 -8.02 26.92 -0.16
CA ARG A 14 -8.82 27.51 -1.25
C ARG A 14 -10.21 27.85 -0.70
N ARG A 15 -10.54 29.14 -0.59
CA ARG A 15 -11.78 29.72 0.01
C ARG A 15 -13.13 29.26 -0.56
N ARG A 16 -13.18 28.30 -1.50
CA ARG A 16 -14.40 27.94 -2.25
C ARG A 16 -15.11 26.66 -1.78
N ASN A 17 -14.49 25.83 -0.93
CA ASN A 17 -15.14 24.60 -0.45
C ASN A 17 -14.64 24.22 0.95
N VAL A 18 -15.48 24.35 1.97
CA VAL A 18 -15.10 24.18 3.39
C VAL A 18 -14.76 22.73 3.74
N PHE A 19 -15.23 21.77 2.95
CA PHE A 19 -15.07 20.33 3.22
C PHE A 19 -13.77 19.73 2.67
N TRP A 20 -13.16 20.37 1.67
CA TRP A 20 -11.97 19.85 0.99
C TRP A 20 -10.75 20.72 1.26
N THR A 21 -9.69 20.12 1.77
CA THR A 21 -8.38 20.75 1.92
C THR A 21 -7.50 20.38 0.74
N ASN A 22 -6.83 21.37 0.14
CA ASN A 22 -5.93 21.14 -0.97
C ASN A 22 -4.47 21.14 -0.48
N TYR A 23 -3.67 20.21 -0.99
CA TYR A 23 -2.25 20.08 -0.74
C TYR A 23 -1.49 20.07 -2.06
N GLU A 24 -0.32 20.69 -2.08
CA GLU A 24 0.67 20.49 -3.13
C GLU A 24 1.85 19.70 -2.57
N VAL A 25 2.22 18.65 -3.29
CA VAL A 25 3.35 17.79 -2.93
C VAL A 25 4.39 17.92 -4.04
N HIS A 26 5.55 18.48 -3.69
CA HIS A 26 6.69 18.60 -4.58
C HIS A 26 7.57 17.36 -4.48
N GLU A 27 7.65 16.61 -5.58
CA GLU A 27 8.54 15.47 -5.74
C GLU A 27 9.87 15.95 -6.29
N HIS A 28 10.86 16.17 -5.41
CA HIS A 28 12.16 16.76 -5.77
C HIS A 28 12.93 15.93 -6.80
N GLN A 29 12.82 14.60 -6.75
CA GLN A 29 13.50 13.72 -7.71
C GLN A 29 13.00 13.91 -9.15
N LYS A 30 11.74 14.27 -9.33
CA LYS A 30 11.13 14.46 -10.66
C LYS A 30 10.93 15.92 -11.02
N SER A 31 11.24 16.85 -10.11
CA SER A 31 10.90 18.27 -10.22
C SER A 31 9.42 18.49 -10.62
N ARG A 32 8.52 17.68 -10.06
CA ARG A 32 7.08 17.70 -10.35
C ARG A 32 6.27 18.04 -9.11
N THR A 33 5.16 18.72 -9.32
CA THR A 33 4.21 19.07 -8.27
C THR A 33 2.92 18.31 -8.50
N TYR A 34 2.39 17.74 -7.43
CA TYR A 34 1.12 17.00 -7.45
C TYR A 34 0.10 17.68 -6.54
N CYS A 35 -1.12 17.83 -7.04
CA CYS A 35 -2.23 18.38 -6.29
C CYS A 35 -3.02 17.25 -5.64
N ILE A 36 -3.32 17.39 -4.36
CA ILE A 36 -4.16 16.45 -3.60
C ILE A 36 -5.31 17.21 -2.97
N SER A 37 -6.52 16.80 -3.29
CA SER A 37 -7.71 17.22 -2.55
C SER A 37 -7.99 16.18 -1.49
N PHE A 38 -8.15 16.59 -0.23
CA PHE A 38 -8.39 15.71 0.90
C PHE A 38 -9.61 16.18 1.69
N ARG A 39 -10.49 15.24 2.03
CA ARG A 39 -11.66 15.42 2.87
C ARG A 39 -11.50 14.54 4.10
N ARG A 40 -11.49 15.14 5.30
CA ARG A 40 -11.14 14.44 6.56
C ARG A 40 -12.17 13.38 6.95
N ASP A 41 -13.44 13.67 6.78
CA ASP A 41 -14.54 12.76 7.04
C ASP A 41 -15.37 12.70 5.74
N PRO A 42 -15.37 11.55 5.04
CA PRO A 42 -15.08 10.21 5.54
C PRO A 42 -13.61 9.74 5.43
N CYS A 43 -12.64 10.61 5.17
CA CYS A 43 -11.23 10.32 4.82
C CYS A 43 -11.07 9.93 3.35
N GLU A 44 -11.29 10.90 2.47
CA GLU A 44 -11.16 10.75 1.03
C GLU A 44 -10.05 11.63 0.48
N PHE A 45 -9.38 11.13 -0.56
CA PHE A 45 -8.40 11.91 -1.30
C PHE A 45 -8.53 11.68 -2.80
N THR A 46 -8.18 12.70 -3.57
CA THR A 46 -7.93 12.62 -5.01
C THR A 46 -6.55 13.21 -5.28
N CYS A 47 -5.78 12.59 -6.17
CA CYS A 47 -4.43 13.04 -6.50
C CYS A 47 -4.27 13.16 -8.01
N SER A 48 -3.66 14.24 -8.49
CA SER A 48 -3.41 14.47 -9.92
C SER A 48 -2.50 13.45 -10.61
N CYS A 49 -1.87 12.53 -9.86
CA CYS A 49 -1.13 11.42 -10.45
C CYS A 49 -2.03 10.25 -10.90
N HIS A 50 -3.28 10.22 -10.45
CA HIS A 50 -4.30 9.23 -10.81
C HIS A 50 -3.92 7.75 -10.62
N LEU A 51 -2.95 7.46 -9.74
CA LEU A 51 -2.46 6.09 -9.52
C LEU A 51 -3.56 5.16 -8.97
N LEU A 52 -4.49 5.71 -8.20
CA LEU A 52 -5.60 4.95 -7.66
C LEU A 52 -6.58 4.57 -8.78
N GLU A 53 -6.87 5.49 -9.68
CA GLU A 53 -7.78 5.31 -10.81
C GLU A 53 -7.19 4.32 -11.84
N PHE A 54 -5.88 4.42 -12.10
CA PHE A 54 -5.21 3.56 -13.08
C PHE A 54 -4.77 2.19 -12.53
N ARG A 55 -4.38 2.09 -11.26
CA ARG A 55 -3.83 0.85 -10.68
C ARG A 55 -4.57 0.33 -9.46
N GLY A 56 -5.52 1.08 -8.92
CA GLY A 56 -6.17 0.74 -7.66
C GLY A 56 -5.22 0.81 -6.46
N ILE A 57 -4.15 1.59 -6.54
CA ILE A 57 -3.12 1.73 -5.49
C ILE A 57 -3.03 3.19 -5.07
N ILE A 58 -3.02 3.44 -3.77
CA ILE A 58 -2.73 4.78 -3.26
C ILE A 58 -1.30 5.20 -3.61
N CYS A 59 -1.15 6.41 -4.16
CA CYS A 59 0.16 7.00 -4.40
C CYS A 59 0.84 7.50 -3.13
N TRP A 60 2.17 7.57 -3.18
CA TRP A 60 2.97 8.14 -2.10
C TRP A 60 2.53 9.57 -1.70
N HIS A 61 2.06 10.37 -2.67
CA HIS A 61 1.58 11.73 -2.42
C HIS A 61 0.38 11.75 -1.46
N ALA A 62 -0.60 10.88 -1.67
CA ALA A 62 -1.77 10.75 -0.80
C ALA A 62 -1.38 10.21 0.58
N ILE A 63 -0.48 9.22 0.66
CA ILE A 63 0.06 8.71 1.93
C ILE A 63 0.74 9.84 2.72
N THR A 64 1.52 10.69 2.05
CA THR A 64 2.20 11.82 2.71
C THR A 64 1.19 12.81 3.29
N VAL A 65 0.07 13.05 2.59
CA VAL A 65 -1.03 13.88 3.11
C VAL A 65 -1.74 13.20 4.29
N MET A 66 -1.94 11.88 4.26
CA MET A 66 -2.50 11.12 5.40
C MET A 66 -1.62 11.27 6.64
N VAL A 67 -0.31 11.02 6.51
CA VAL A 67 0.67 11.18 7.60
C VAL A 67 0.64 12.59 8.17
N ARG A 68 0.58 13.62 7.29
CA ARG A 68 0.49 15.02 7.72
C ARG A 68 -0.80 15.36 8.48
N ASN A 69 -1.88 14.62 8.23
CA ASN A 69 -3.15 14.79 8.94
C ASN A 69 -3.31 13.80 10.12
N CYS A 70 -2.22 13.13 10.53
CA CYS A 70 -2.21 12.14 11.60
C CYS A 70 -3.24 11.02 11.41
N ILE A 71 -3.49 10.63 10.15
CA ILE A 71 -4.35 9.49 9.84
C ILE A 71 -3.48 8.24 9.95
N THR A 72 -3.76 7.43 10.97
CA THR A 72 -3.01 6.19 11.27
C THR A 72 -3.57 4.97 10.56
N GLU A 73 -4.82 5.04 10.12
CA GLU A 73 -5.53 3.91 9.52
C GLU A 73 -5.97 4.21 8.09
N MET A 74 -5.81 3.20 7.25
CA MET A 74 -6.20 3.25 5.86
C MET A 74 -7.71 3.00 5.74
N PRO A 75 -8.49 3.88 5.09
CA PRO A 75 -9.91 3.62 4.87
C PRO A 75 -10.12 2.37 4.01
N ASP A 76 -11.05 1.51 4.41
CA ASP A 76 -11.33 0.22 3.75
C ASP A 76 -11.63 0.33 2.26
N ARG A 77 -12.27 1.44 1.83
CA ARG A 77 -12.56 1.70 0.41
C ARG A 77 -11.32 1.70 -0.48
N TYR A 78 -10.14 1.95 0.09
CA TYR A 78 -8.87 1.96 -0.65
C TYR A 78 -8.10 0.64 -0.51
N ILE A 79 -8.55 -0.30 0.32
CA ILE A 79 -7.96 -1.63 0.50
C ILE A 79 -8.69 -2.63 -0.41
N LEU A 80 -8.37 -2.58 -1.69
CA LEU A 80 -8.96 -3.47 -2.68
C LEU A 80 -8.59 -4.93 -2.42
N ARG A 81 -9.52 -5.86 -2.66
CA ARG A 81 -9.31 -7.31 -2.48
C ARG A 81 -8.01 -7.78 -3.11
N ARG A 82 -7.66 -7.31 -4.32
CA ARG A 82 -6.43 -7.67 -5.05
C ARG A 82 -5.15 -7.45 -4.22
N TRP A 83 -5.11 -6.44 -3.36
CA TRP A 83 -3.93 -6.07 -2.56
C TRP A 83 -3.95 -6.66 -1.13
N ARG A 84 -5.05 -7.30 -0.74
CA ARG A 84 -5.20 -7.98 0.55
C ARG A 84 -4.34 -9.24 0.61
N ARG A 85 -3.53 -9.36 1.67
CA ARG A 85 -2.63 -10.51 1.94
C ARG A 85 -3.37 -11.69 2.57
N ASP A 86 -4.41 -11.40 3.34
CA ASP A 86 -5.31 -12.35 4.00
C ASP A 86 -6.16 -13.16 3.01
N VAL A 87 -6.29 -12.70 1.75
CA VAL A 87 -6.99 -13.44 0.70
C VAL A 87 -6.06 -14.47 0.08
N LYS A 88 -6.23 -15.75 0.43
CA LYS A 88 -5.52 -16.90 -0.17
C LYS A 88 -5.70 -16.93 -1.70
N ARG A 89 -4.60 -17.12 -2.44
CA ARG A 89 -4.56 -17.19 -3.90
C ARG A 89 -3.56 -18.24 -4.34
N ALA A 90 -3.85 -18.92 -5.44
CA ALA A 90 -2.99 -19.97 -5.99
C ALA A 90 -1.53 -19.50 -6.18
N HIS A 91 -1.33 -18.27 -6.68
CA HIS A 91 0.02 -17.74 -6.90
C HIS A 91 0.81 -17.42 -5.62
N MET A 92 0.18 -17.38 -4.44
CA MET A 92 0.90 -17.24 -3.17
C MET A 92 1.59 -18.55 -2.73
N ARG A 93 1.26 -19.67 -3.38
CA ARG A 93 2.00 -20.94 -3.25
C ARG A 93 3.25 -20.98 -4.13
N VAL A 94 3.41 -20.04 -5.06
CA VAL A 94 4.60 -19.95 -5.92
C VAL A 94 5.73 -19.38 -5.08
N LYS A 95 6.83 -20.13 -4.97
CA LYS A 95 8.03 -19.73 -4.25
C LYS A 95 8.64 -18.48 -4.91
N VAL A 96 8.46 -17.32 -4.30
CA VAL A 96 9.08 -16.08 -4.77
C VAL A 96 10.46 -15.94 -4.13
N ASN A 97 11.49 -15.94 -4.96
CA ASN A 97 12.86 -15.65 -4.51
C ASN A 97 13.01 -14.14 -4.34
N TYR A 98 12.61 -13.62 -3.18
CA TYR A 98 12.97 -12.24 -2.83
C TYR A 98 14.49 -12.19 -2.73
N VAL A 99 15.15 -11.33 -3.52
CA VAL A 99 16.59 -11.03 -3.36
C VAL A 99 16.77 -10.44 -1.96
N ARG A 100 17.02 -11.31 -0.99
CA ARG A 100 17.26 -10.99 0.42
C ARG A 100 18.70 -11.35 0.68
N LEU A 101 19.46 -10.34 1.11
CA LEU A 101 20.82 -10.44 1.62
C LEU A 101 20.96 -11.65 2.55
N GLY A 102 21.56 -12.73 2.05
CA GLY A 102 21.89 -13.93 2.80
C GLY A 102 20.68 -14.73 3.31
N SER A 103 20.58 -15.99 2.88
CA SER A 103 19.71 -16.98 3.48
C SER A 103 20.02 -17.14 4.97
N ILE A 104 19.34 -16.37 5.83
CA ILE A 104 19.39 -16.58 7.27
C ILE A 104 18.92 -18.03 7.51
N PRO A 105 19.69 -18.89 8.19
CA PRO A 105 19.32 -20.30 8.40
C PRO A 105 17.91 -20.49 8.97
N GLY A 106 17.41 -19.52 9.76
CA GLY A 106 16.05 -19.48 10.27
C GLY A 106 14.96 -19.32 9.21
N GLN A 107 15.19 -18.54 8.14
CA GLN A 107 14.23 -18.38 7.05
C GLN A 107 14.09 -19.69 6.26
N VAL A 108 15.20 -20.39 6.00
CA VAL A 108 15.17 -21.70 5.32
C VAL A 108 14.39 -22.72 6.14
N ARG A 109 14.60 -22.77 7.46
CA ARG A 109 13.82 -23.65 8.35
C ARG A 109 12.33 -23.33 8.32
N TYR A 110 11.98 -22.04 8.37
CA TYR A 110 10.59 -21.59 8.28
C TYR A 110 9.94 -21.99 6.95
N ASP A 111 10.64 -21.75 5.83
CA ASP A 111 10.14 -22.09 4.49
C ASP A 111 9.92 -23.61 4.34
N ASN A 112 10.86 -24.42 4.86
CA ASN A 112 10.73 -25.89 4.86
C ASN A 112 9.53 -26.35 5.69
N MET A 113 9.28 -25.73 6.85
CA MET A 113 8.09 -26.04 7.66
C MET A 113 6.81 -25.65 6.93
N CYS A 114 6.75 -24.45 6.33
CA CYS A 114 5.60 -24.02 5.56
C CYS A 114 5.29 -24.96 4.39
N GLU A 115 6.31 -25.46 3.69
CA GLU A 115 6.13 -26.43 2.61
C GLU A 115 5.54 -27.75 3.13
N ALA A 116 6.10 -28.30 4.21
CA ALA A 116 5.61 -29.55 4.80
C ALA A 116 4.14 -29.43 5.26
N PHE A 117 3.79 -28.35 5.96
CA PHE A 117 2.42 -28.12 6.42
C PHE A 117 1.45 -27.82 5.28
N SER A 118 1.91 -27.16 4.20
CA SER A 118 1.04 -26.88 3.06
C SER A 118 0.60 -28.16 2.35
N LYS A 119 1.48 -29.16 2.23
CA LYS A 119 1.13 -30.48 1.66
C LYS A 119 0.06 -31.19 2.49
N LEU A 120 0.20 -31.19 3.81
CA LEU A 120 -0.82 -31.77 4.70
C LEU A 120 -2.15 -31.02 4.62
N ALA A 121 -2.10 -29.68 4.60
CA ALA A 121 -3.30 -28.86 4.51
C ALA A 121 -4.05 -29.05 3.18
N ASP A 122 -3.34 -29.30 2.09
CA ASP A 122 -3.94 -29.62 0.78
C ASP A 122 -4.60 -31.00 0.81
N LEU A 123 -3.91 -32.04 1.32
CA LEU A 123 -4.49 -33.39 1.46
C LEU A 123 -5.78 -33.38 2.30
N VAL A 124 -5.78 -32.70 3.44
CA VAL A 124 -6.95 -32.64 4.33
C VAL A 124 -8.10 -31.85 3.71
N ALA A 125 -7.81 -30.84 2.89
CA ALA A 125 -8.86 -30.07 2.20
C ALA A 125 -9.54 -30.86 1.08
N ASP A 126 -8.86 -31.86 0.51
CA ASP A 126 -9.38 -32.72 -0.55
C ASP A 126 -10.06 -34.01 0.00
N ASP A 127 -9.89 -34.33 1.30
CA ASP A 127 -10.48 -35.50 1.99
C ASP A 127 -11.93 -35.28 2.49
N GLU A 128 -12.58 -34.14 2.22
CA GLU A 128 -13.99 -33.88 2.59
C GLU A 128 -15.03 -34.46 1.60
N GLU A 129 -14.79 -35.67 1.06
CA GLU A 129 -15.79 -36.42 0.25
C GLU A 129 -16.19 -37.75 0.89
#